data_AF-A0A529HWW2-F1
#
_entry.id   AF-A0A529HWW2-F1
#
_cell.length_a   1.000
_cell.length_b   1.000
_cell.length_c   1.000
_cell.angle_alpha   90.00
_cell.angle_beta   90.00
_cell.angle_gamma   90.00
#
_symmetry.space_group_name_H-M   'P 1'
#
loop_
_entity.id
_entity.type
_entity.pdbx_description
1 polymer ?
#
loop_
_entity_poly.entity_id
_entity_poly.type
_entity_poly.pdbx_seq_one_letter_code
_entity_poly.pdbx_strand_id
1 'polypeptide(L)'
;MSELTHLTISEARARLRGKEITAAEITEAYLQAIERANPVLNAYVTVTGDKARDMAKASDAKLAKGEGGALEGIPLGIKDLFGTKGVHTQACSHVLDGFEPRYESTVTANLWADGAVMLGKLNMDEFAMGSSNETSYYGPVINPWRRSRLDTVVMPTTHQGDGGFVSAGGAKTQRTLDNAQLVPG
;
A
#
# COMPACT_ATOMS: atom_id res chain seq x y z
N MET A 1 1.40 16.66 -1.51
CA MET A 1 0.53 15.75 -0.74
C MET A 1 -0.55 16.58 -0.05
N SER A 2 -1.67 15.99 0.32
CA SER A 2 -2.75 16.72 1.02
C SER A 2 -2.42 16.82 2.51
N GLU A 3 -2.78 17.93 3.16
CA GLU A 3 -2.67 18.09 4.63
C GLU A 3 -3.41 16.96 5.38
N LEU A 4 -4.42 16.34 4.75
CA LEU A 4 -5.20 15.26 5.34
C LEU A 4 -4.37 14.00 5.64
N THR A 5 -3.31 13.73 4.88
CA THR A 5 -2.49 12.52 5.07
C THR A 5 -1.47 12.65 6.22
N HIS A 6 -1.33 13.84 6.81
CA HIS A 6 -0.47 14.08 7.98
C HIS A 6 -1.22 13.99 9.31
N LEU A 7 -2.55 13.85 9.26
CA LEU A 7 -3.35 13.74 10.47
C LEU A 7 -3.05 12.41 11.18
N THR A 8 -2.90 12.47 12.50
CA THR A 8 -2.99 11.27 13.32
C THR A 8 -4.42 10.70 13.26
N ILE A 9 -4.57 9.41 13.59
CA ILE A 9 -5.91 8.78 13.65
C ILE A 9 -6.83 9.53 14.61
N SER A 10 -6.31 10.04 15.73
CA SER A 10 -7.11 10.79 16.71
C SER A 10 -7.60 12.13 16.14
N GLU A 11 -6.74 12.86 15.42
CA GLU A 11 -7.11 14.13 14.78
C GLU A 11 -8.09 13.90 13.64
N ALA A 12 -7.82 12.92 12.75
CA ALA A 12 -8.72 12.56 11.66
C ALA A 12 -10.12 12.21 12.20
N ARG A 13 -10.20 11.39 13.26
CA ARG A 13 -11.47 11.03 13.90
C ARG A 13 -12.17 12.23 14.52
N ALA A 14 -11.44 13.14 15.17
CA ALA A 14 -12.01 14.36 15.74
C ALA A 14 -12.61 15.24 14.64
N ARG A 15 -11.89 15.45 13.53
CA ARG A 15 -12.34 16.26 12.40
C ARG A 15 -13.51 15.64 11.64
N LEU A 16 -13.52 14.31 11.46
CA LEU A 16 -14.65 13.56 10.88
C LEU A 16 -15.91 13.71 11.73
N ARG A 17 -15.81 13.53 13.05
CA ARG A 17 -16.94 13.72 13.98
C ARG A 17 -17.40 15.18 14.05
N GLY A 18 -16.45 16.11 13.97
CA GLY A 18 -16.70 17.56 13.90
C GLY A 18 -17.27 18.02 12.56
N LYS A 19 -17.36 17.14 11.55
CA LYS A 19 -17.77 17.44 10.17
C LYS A 19 -16.89 18.51 9.50
N GLU A 20 -15.64 18.62 9.93
CA GLU A 20 -14.63 19.48 9.31
C GLU A 20 -14.07 18.86 8.02
N ILE A 21 -14.07 17.54 7.96
CA ILE A 21 -13.71 16.72 6.80
C ILE A 21 -14.68 15.56 6.67
N THR A 22 -14.74 14.95 5.49
CA THR A 22 -15.51 13.74 5.19
C THR A 22 -14.62 12.52 5.05
N ALA A 23 -15.19 11.33 5.25
CA ALA A 23 -14.51 10.07 5.01
C ALA A 23 -14.10 9.95 3.53
N ALA A 24 -14.95 10.43 2.61
CA ALA A 24 -14.63 10.48 1.18
C ALA A 24 -13.38 11.33 0.89
N GLU A 25 -13.25 12.52 1.47
CA GLU A 25 -12.11 13.42 1.26
C GLU A 25 -10.79 12.83 1.75
N ILE A 26 -10.75 12.31 2.98
CA ILE A 26 -9.53 11.70 3.51
C ILE A 26 -9.18 10.41 2.75
N THR A 27 -10.15 9.59 2.38
CA THR A 27 -9.92 8.37 1.57
C THR A 27 -9.31 8.71 0.22
N GLU A 28 -9.86 9.69 -0.48
CA GLU A 28 -9.35 10.13 -1.78
C GLU A 28 -7.94 10.72 -1.66
N ALA A 29 -7.65 11.48 -0.59
CA ALA A 29 -6.31 11.98 -0.32
C ALA A 29 -5.27 10.85 -0.18
N TYR A 30 -5.62 9.76 0.51
CA TYR A 30 -4.76 8.57 0.61
C TYR A 30 -4.65 7.81 -0.71
N LEU A 31 -5.74 7.60 -1.46
CA LEU A 31 -5.70 6.93 -2.77
C LEU A 31 -4.78 7.67 -3.75
N GLN A 32 -4.84 9.00 -3.78
CA GLN A 32 -3.94 9.80 -4.60
C GLN A 32 -2.49 9.76 -4.11
N ALA A 33 -2.26 9.65 -2.80
CA ALA A 33 -0.91 9.45 -2.27
C ALA A 33 -0.34 8.09 -2.69
N ILE A 34 -1.16 7.04 -2.62
CA ILE A 34 -0.81 5.69 -3.09
C ILE A 34 -0.49 5.71 -4.59
N GLU A 35 -1.33 6.33 -5.41
CA GLU A 35 -1.12 6.42 -6.86
C GLU A 35 0.23 7.06 -7.20
N ARG A 36 0.61 8.14 -6.50
CA ARG A 36 1.89 8.83 -6.72
C ARG A 36 3.10 8.08 -6.18
N ALA A 37 2.98 7.48 -4.99
CA ALA A 37 4.12 6.95 -4.25
C ALA A 37 4.36 5.45 -4.48
N ASN A 38 3.30 4.66 -4.66
CA ASN A 38 3.40 3.20 -4.75
C ASN A 38 4.22 2.68 -5.94
N PRO A 39 4.23 3.33 -7.13
CA PRO A 39 5.11 2.91 -8.22
C PRO A 39 6.60 2.93 -7.87
N VAL A 40 7.00 3.69 -6.85
CA VAL A 40 8.38 3.77 -6.36
C VAL A 40 8.57 2.93 -5.09
N LEU A 41 7.62 3.00 -4.15
CA LEU A 41 7.76 2.34 -2.84
C LEU A 41 7.38 0.86 -2.83
N ASN A 42 6.49 0.45 -3.74
CA ASN A 42 5.92 -0.89 -3.82
C ASN A 42 5.28 -1.39 -2.50
N ALA A 43 4.66 -0.47 -1.75
CA ALA A 43 4.08 -0.75 -0.44
C ALA A 43 2.72 -1.46 -0.49
N TYR A 44 1.97 -1.31 -1.59
CA TYR A 44 0.70 -1.97 -1.84
C TYR A 44 0.82 -2.96 -2.99
N VAL A 45 0.40 -4.21 -2.77
CA VAL A 45 0.29 -5.23 -3.82
C VAL A 45 -1.07 -5.18 -4.52
N THR A 46 -2.09 -4.66 -3.83
CA THR A 46 -3.43 -4.46 -4.42
C THR A 46 -4.05 -3.24 -3.79
N VAL A 47 -4.55 -2.32 -4.61
CA VAL A 47 -5.30 -1.13 -4.16
C VAL A 47 -6.77 -1.38 -4.42
N THR A 48 -7.62 -1.16 -3.42
CA THR A 48 -9.07 -1.39 -3.50
C THR A 48 -9.83 -0.08 -3.62
N GLY A 49 -9.50 0.72 -4.65
CA GLY A 49 -10.01 2.11 -4.79
C GLY A 49 -11.53 2.23 -4.75
N ASP A 50 -12.25 1.40 -5.52
CA ASP A 50 -13.71 1.45 -5.57
C ASP A 50 -14.33 1.03 -4.23
N LYS A 51 -13.82 -0.07 -3.65
CA LYS A 51 -14.24 -0.53 -2.32
C LYS A 51 -14.01 0.53 -1.25
N ALA A 52 -12.86 1.21 -1.29
CA ALA A 52 -12.50 2.28 -0.36
C ALA A 52 -13.51 3.42 -0.45
N ARG A 53 -13.85 3.85 -1.67
CA ARG A 53 -14.82 4.93 -1.92
C ARG A 53 -16.23 4.55 -1.47
N ASP A 54 -16.66 3.32 -1.73
CA ASP A 54 -17.95 2.81 -1.28
C ASP A 54 -18.05 2.74 0.25
N MET A 55 -17.00 2.24 0.91
CA MET A 55 -16.92 2.20 2.37
C MET A 55 -16.92 3.61 2.97
N ALA A 56 -16.14 4.53 2.41
CA ALA A 56 -16.09 5.93 2.85
C ALA A 56 -17.45 6.62 2.74
N LYS A 57 -18.17 6.42 1.63
CA LYS A 57 -19.52 6.95 1.44
C LYS A 57 -20.51 6.39 2.48
N ALA A 58 -20.40 5.10 2.80
CA ALA A 58 -21.21 4.49 3.86
C ALA A 58 -20.88 5.07 5.25
N SER A 59 -19.59 5.33 5.53
CA SER A 59 -19.14 5.99 6.76
C SER A 59 -19.67 7.41 6.89
N ASP A 60 -19.63 8.22 5.82
CA ASP A 60 -20.20 9.57 5.82
C ASP A 60 -21.70 9.56 6.15
N ALA A 61 -22.45 8.59 5.60
CA ALA A 61 -23.87 8.44 5.90
C ALA A 61 -24.14 8.09 7.38
N LYS A 62 -23.29 7.30 8.02
CA LYS A 62 -23.39 6.99 9.46
C LYS A 62 -23.00 8.18 10.33
N LEU A 63 -21.90 8.87 9.99
CA LEU A 63 -21.44 10.07 10.68
C LEU A 63 -22.50 11.18 10.64
N ALA A 64 -23.20 11.34 9.51
CA ALA A 64 -24.29 12.29 9.38
C ALA A 64 -25.43 12.05 10.39
N LYS A 65 -25.69 10.77 10.74
CA LYS A 65 -26.70 10.34 11.72
C LYS A 65 -26.20 10.29 13.16
N GLY A 66 -24.90 10.49 13.39
CA GLY A 66 -24.29 10.32 14.72
C GLY A 66 -24.11 8.85 15.13
N GLU A 67 -24.13 7.92 14.17
CA GLU A 67 -24.04 6.46 14.38
C GLU A 67 -22.64 5.91 14.09
N GLY A 68 -21.61 6.77 14.08
CA GLY A 68 -20.25 6.37 13.72
C GLY A 68 -19.57 5.47 14.77
N GLY A 69 -18.90 4.42 14.30
CA GLY A 69 -18.04 3.56 15.10
C GLY A 69 -16.72 4.21 15.55
N ALA A 70 -15.89 3.44 16.27
CA ALA A 70 -14.64 3.92 16.86
C ALA A 70 -13.58 4.34 15.81
N LEU A 71 -13.65 3.75 14.61
CA LEU A 71 -12.76 3.98 13.47
C LEU A 71 -13.52 4.47 12.23
N GLU A 72 -14.72 5.02 12.41
CA GLU A 72 -15.59 5.38 11.29
C GLU A 72 -14.90 6.32 10.30
N GLY A 73 -14.82 5.92 9.04
CA GLY A 73 -14.22 6.70 7.96
C GLY A 73 -12.69 6.75 7.96
N ILE A 74 -12.00 6.02 8.86
CA ILE A 74 -10.54 6.01 8.93
C ILE A 74 -9.95 5.09 7.86
N PRO A 75 -9.11 5.60 6.92
CA PRO A 75 -8.49 4.77 5.90
C PRO A 75 -7.35 3.89 6.45
N LEU A 76 -7.33 2.61 6.08
CA LEU A 76 -6.35 1.62 6.52
C LEU A 76 -5.85 0.74 5.37
N GLY A 77 -4.55 0.42 5.37
CA GLY A 77 -3.98 -0.66 4.58
C GLY A 77 -3.94 -1.96 5.39
N ILE A 78 -4.25 -3.08 4.76
CA ILE A 78 -4.29 -4.40 5.42
C ILE A 78 -3.12 -5.24 4.93
N LYS A 79 -2.28 -5.76 5.83
CA LYS A 79 -1.19 -6.68 5.45
C LYS A 79 -1.74 -7.87 4.64
N ASP A 80 -1.05 -8.27 3.57
CA ASP A 80 -1.48 -9.36 2.66
C ASP A 80 -1.49 -10.77 3.28
N LEU A 81 -1.58 -10.86 4.60
CA LEU A 81 -1.75 -12.09 5.37
C LEU A 81 -3.20 -12.27 5.85
N PHE A 82 -3.91 -11.16 6.08
CA PHE A 82 -5.26 -11.22 6.61
C PHE A 82 -6.25 -11.52 5.48
N GLY A 83 -7.02 -12.58 5.67
CA GLY A 83 -8.09 -12.97 4.74
C GLY A 83 -9.13 -11.87 4.65
N THR A 84 -9.33 -11.33 3.45
CA THR A 84 -10.32 -10.29 3.14
C THR A 84 -11.30 -10.80 2.10
N LYS A 85 -12.59 -10.82 2.43
CA LYS A 85 -13.58 -11.55 1.61
C LYS A 85 -13.68 -10.97 0.19
N GLY A 86 -13.42 -11.82 -0.81
CA GLY A 86 -13.47 -11.45 -2.23
C GLY A 86 -12.43 -10.41 -2.64
N VAL A 87 -11.32 -10.32 -1.91
CA VAL A 87 -10.20 -9.44 -2.21
C VAL A 87 -8.93 -10.29 -2.17
N HIS A 88 -7.97 -9.97 -3.03
CA HIS A 88 -6.61 -10.48 -3.00
C HIS A 88 -6.10 -10.74 -1.57
N THR A 89 -5.71 -11.98 -1.26
CA THR A 89 -4.95 -12.32 -0.05
C THR A 89 -3.96 -13.41 -0.42
N GLN A 90 -2.72 -13.09 -0.77
CA GLN A 90 -1.80 -14.09 -1.33
C GLN A 90 -0.50 -14.25 -0.54
N ALA A 91 -0.41 -13.64 0.64
CA ALA A 91 0.77 -13.67 1.49
C ALA A 91 2.05 -13.26 0.73
N CYS A 92 1.90 -12.41 -0.29
CA CYS A 92 2.96 -12.03 -1.21
C CYS A 92 3.73 -13.21 -1.83
N SER A 93 3.03 -14.32 -2.09
CA SER A 93 3.57 -15.56 -2.65
C SER A 93 2.88 -15.95 -3.94
N HIS A 94 3.67 -16.43 -4.91
CA HIS A 94 3.16 -17.06 -6.14
C HIS A 94 2.33 -18.33 -5.86
N VAL A 95 2.53 -18.98 -4.71
CA VAL A 95 1.81 -20.21 -4.33
C VAL A 95 0.30 -19.94 -4.18
N LEU A 96 -0.08 -18.71 -3.84
CA LEU A 96 -1.46 -18.31 -3.63
C LEU A 96 -2.01 -17.45 -4.77
N ASP A 97 -1.40 -17.49 -5.96
CA ASP A 97 -1.88 -16.73 -7.12
C ASP A 97 -3.37 -16.98 -7.40
N GLY A 98 -4.13 -15.88 -7.50
CA GLY A 98 -5.57 -15.89 -7.71
C GLY A 98 -6.40 -16.20 -6.46
N PHE A 99 -5.78 -16.32 -5.27
CA PHE A 99 -6.53 -16.58 -4.04
C PHE A 99 -7.28 -15.32 -3.57
N GLU A 100 -8.60 -15.43 -3.62
CA GLU A 100 -9.56 -14.50 -3.03
C GLU A 100 -10.38 -15.24 -1.97
N PRO A 101 -10.18 -14.95 -0.67
CA PRO A 101 -10.88 -15.63 0.41
C PRO A 101 -12.40 -15.50 0.29
N ARG A 102 -13.12 -16.59 0.58
CA ARG A 102 -14.60 -16.56 0.72
C ARG A 102 -15.07 -16.20 2.14
N TYR A 103 -14.12 -15.92 3.02
CA TYR A 103 -14.32 -15.58 4.43
C TYR A 103 -13.60 -14.27 4.76
N GLU A 104 -13.97 -13.69 5.89
CA GLU A 104 -13.33 -12.51 6.46
C GLU A 104 -12.54 -12.93 7.70
N SER A 105 -11.32 -12.42 7.86
CA SER A 105 -10.56 -12.67 9.09
C SER A 105 -11.22 -11.94 10.27
N THR A 106 -11.05 -12.45 11.49
CA THR A 106 -11.62 -11.79 12.69
C THR A 106 -11.14 -10.35 12.85
N VAL A 107 -9.87 -10.08 12.52
CA VAL A 107 -9.28 -8.74 12.65
C VAL A 107 -9.97 -7.75 11.72
N THR A 108 -10.05 -8.08 10.44
CA THR A 108 -10.69 -7.24 9.43
C THR A 108 -12.18 -7.11 9.66
N ALA A 109 -12.87 -8.18 10.07
CA ALA A 109 -14.28 -8.11 10.48
C ALA A 109 -14.51 -7.07 11.60
N ASN A 110 -13.65 -7.04 12.62
CA ASN A 110 -13.74 -6.05 13.69
C ASN A 110 -13.47 -4.62 13.18
N LEU A 111 -12.47 -4.43 12.32
CA LEU A 111 -12.18 -3.12 11.73
C LEU A 111 -13.37 -2.58 10.92
N TRP A 112 -14.03 -3.44 10.14
CA TRP A 112 -15.22 -3.06 9.37
C TRP A 112 -16.43 -2.77 10.26
N ALA A 113 -16.58 -3.52 11.35
CA ALA A 113 -17.62 -3.27 12.36
C ALA A 113 -17.45 -1.89 13.01
N ASP A 114 -16.21 -1.48 13.26
CA ASP A 114 -15.86 -0.15 13.80
C ASP A 114 -15.86 0.97 12.75
N GLY A 115 -16.13 0.65 11.47
CA GLY A 115 -16.33 1.62 10.39
C GLY A 115 -15.05 2.05 9.66
N ALA A 116 -13.95 1.32 9.80
CA ALA A 116 -12.73 1.62 9.05
C ALA A 116 -12.90 1.41 7.54
N VAL A 117 -12.10 2.10 6.74
CA VAL A 117 -12.14 2.09 5.26
C VAL A 117 -10.91 1.35 4.71
N MET A 118 -11.13 0.36 3.86
CA MET A 118 -10.05 -0.45 3.29
C MET A 118 -9.42 0.22 2.06
N LEU A 119 -8.15 0.64 2.15
CA LEU A 119 -7.38 1.18 1.02
C LEU A 119 -6.83 0.08 0.11
N GLY A 120 -6.47 -1.07 0.68
CA GLY A 120 -5.91 -2.18 -0.08
C GLY A 120 -5.07 -3.15 0.75
N LYS A 121 -4.29 -3.97 0.04
CA LYS A 121 -3.38 -4.97 0.57
C LYS A 121 -1.94 -4.50 0.52
N LEU A 122 -1.28 -4.55 1.68
CA LEU A 122 0.10 -4.13 1.85
C LEU A 122 1.06 -5.29 1.56
N ASN A 123 2.19 -4.95 0.97
CA ASN A 123 3.27 -5.85 0.65
C ASN A 123 3.95 -6.40 1.93
N MET A 124 4.55 -7.58 1.83
CA MET A 124 5.20 -8.29 2.93
C MET A 124 6.19 -9.32 2.40
N ASP A 125 7.14 -9.76 3.24
CA ASP A 125 7.91 -10.98 2.96
C ASP A 125 6.97 -12.16 2.72
N GLU A 126 7.37 -13.04 1.81
CA GLU A 126 6.61 -14.21 1.41
C GLU A 126 6.25 -15.06 2.63
N PHE A 127 4.96 -15.35 2.83
CA PHE A 127 4.44 -16.08 4.00
C PHE A 127 4.87 -15.51 5.36
N ALA A 128 5.20 -14.21 5.42
CA ALA A 128 5.76 -13.53 6.59
C ALA A 128 7.10 -14.11 7.07
N MET A 129 7.84 -14.79 6.19
CA MET A 129 9.16 -15.34 6.47
C MET A 129 10.25 -14.40 5.95
N GLY A 130 10.59 -13.41 6.77
CA GLY A 130 11.64 -12.44 6.45
C GLY A 130 11.54 -11.20 7.33
N SER A 131 12.53 -10.33 7.21
CA SER A 131 12.64 -9.09 7.98
C SER A 131 13.08 -7.89 7.14
N SER A 132 13.15 -8.04 5.82
CA SER A 132 13.58 -6.99 4.88
C SER A 132 12.56 -6.64 3.80
N ASN A 133 11.50 -7.45 3.64
CA ASN A 133 10.54 -7.39 2.52
C ASN A 133 11.11 -7.80 1.16
N GLU A 134 12.36 -8.24 1.09
CA GLU A 134 13.04 -8.55 -0.17
C GLU A 134 12.57 -9.86 -0.81
N THR A 135 11.94 -10.74 -0.02
CA THR A 135 11.44 -12.04 -0.49
C THR A 135 10.05 -11.97 -1.10
N SER A 136 9.39 -10.81 -1.08
CA SER A 136 8.07 -10.65 -1.69
C SER A 136 8.09 -11.04 -3.17
N TYR A 137 7.15 -11.89 -3.57
CA TYR A 137 6.95 -12.23 -4.98
C TYR A 137 6.58 -11.02 -5.84
N TYR A 138 5.95 -10.01 -5.23
CA TYR A 138 5.58 -8.75 -5.89
C TYR A 138 6.73 -7.74 -5.97
N GLY A 139 7.92 -8.15 -5.58
CA GLY A 139 9.12 -7.32 -5.52
C GLY A 139 9.29 -6.60 -4.18
N PRO A 140 10.51 -6.12 -3.89
CA PRO A 140 10.85 -5.54 -2.59
C PRO A 140 10.14 -4.20 -2.35
N VAL A 141 9.75 -3.95 -1.11
CA VAL A 141 9.37 -2.60 -0.64
C VAL A 141 10.62 -1.73 -0.49
N ILE A 142 10.53 -0.48 -0.94
CA ILE A 142 11.61 0.50 -0.76
C ILE A 142 11.32 1.38 0.46
N ASN A 143 12.33 1.51 1.34
CA ASN A 143 12.24 2.40 2.49
C ASN A 143 12.04 3.86 2.02
N PRO A 144 11.01 4.57 2.51
CA PRO A 144 10.77 5.96 2.15
C PRO A 144 11.88 6.92 2.61
N TRP A 145 12.69 6.57 3.60
CA TRP A 145 13.83 7.37 4.05
C TRP A 145 15.14 7.05 3.33
N ARG A 146 15.08 6.24 2.27
CA ARG A 146 16.26 5.93 1.46
C ARG A 146 16.71 7.20 0.75
N ARG A 147 17.82 7.78 1.22
CA ARG A 147 18.51 8.89 0.54
C ARG A 147 18.86 8.50 -0.89
N SER A 148 18.80 9.47 -1.81
CA SER A 148 19.23 9.31 -3.19
C SER A 148 20.64 8.70 -3.24
N ARG A 149 20.77 7.53 -3.87
CA ARG A 149 22.07 6.90 -4.13
C ARG A 149 22.28 6.79 -5.64
N LEU A 150 23.53 6.99 -6.05
CA LEU A 150 24.00 6.63 -7.38
C LEU A 150 24.38 5.16 -7.34
N ASP A 151 23.47 4.31 -7.79
CA ASP A 151 23.78 2.89 -7.96
C ASP A 151 24.40 2.73 -9.34
N THR A 152 25.71 2.46 -9.37
CA THR A 152 26.42 2.10 -10.59
C THR A 152 26.40 0.59 -10.70
N VAL A 153 25.56 0.07 -11.59
CA VAL A 153 25.60 -1.36 -11.92
C VAL A 153 26.62 -1.55 -13.03
N VAL A 154 27.70 -2.27 -12.72
CA VAL A 154 28.67 -2.74 -13.70
C VAL A 154 28.09 -4.00 -14.33
N MET A 155 27.67 -3.92 -15.58
CA MET A 155 27.19 -5.10 -16.29
C MET A 155 28.41 -5.95 -16.65
N PRO A 156 28.46 -7.23 -16.23
CA PRO A 156 29.54 -8.12 -16.64
C PRO A 156 29.48 -8.30 -18.16
N THR A 157 30.63 -8.41 -18.81
CA THR A 157 30.69 -8.87 -20.20
C THR A 157 30.16 -10.29 -20.26
N THR A 158 29.05 -10.49 -20.97
CA THR A 158 28.45 -11.80 -21.17
C THR A 158 28.77 -12.34 -22.56
N HIS A 159 29.02 -13.65 -22.63
CA HIS A 159 29.07 -14.38 -23.89
C HIS A 159 27.68 -14.95 -24.16
N GLN A 160 27.11 -14.64 -25.33
CA GLN A 160 25.93 -15.34 -25.83
C GLN A 160 26.43 -16.46 -26.77
N GLY A 161 26.34 -17.72 -26.32
CA GLY A 161 26.46 -18.87 -27.24
C GLY A 161 25.31 -18.77 -28.26
N ASP A 162 25.48 -18.96 -29.57
CA ASP A 162 26.39 -19.82 -30.34
C ASP A 162 27.11 -19.08 -31.50
N GLY A 163 27.46 -17.80 -31.33
CA GLY A 163 27.95 -16.96 -32.44
C GLY A 163 29.28 -16.23 -32.24
N GLY A 164 29.98 -16.41 -31.11
CA GLY A 164 31.29 -15.77 -30.86
C GLY A 164 31.27 -14.24 -30.77
N PHE A 165 30.10 -13.60 -30.57
CA PHE A 165 30.00 -12.16 -30.38
C PHE A 165 30.09 -11.79 -28.90
N VAL A 166 31.04 -10.93 -28.53
CA VAL A 166 31.17 -10.38 -27.17
C VAL A 166 30.43 -9.06 -27.11
N SER A 167 29.43 -8.95 -26.22
CA SER A 167 28.85 -7.64 -25.89
C SER A 167 29.69 -6.97 -24.80
N ALA A 168 30.21 -5.76 -25.06
CA ALA A 168 30.92 -4.98 -24.06
C ALA A 168 29.99 -4.62 -22.89
N GLY A 169 30.41 -4.94 -21.67
CA GLY A 169 29.74 -4.51 -20.45
C GLY A 169 29.86 -2.99 -20.27
N GLY A 170 28.73 -2.31 -20.09
CA GLY A 170 28.68 -0.89 -19.77
C GLY A 170 28.41 -0.65 -18.28
N ALA A 171 28.73 0.55 -17.81
CA ALA A 171 28.25 1.03 -16.51
C ALA A 171 26.93 1.78 -16.73
N LYS A 172 25.84 1.29 -16.12
CA LYS A 172 24.57 2.03 -16.08
C LYS A 172 24.44 2.68 -14.73
N THR A 173 24.44 4.01 -14.71
CA THR A 173 24.21 4.78 -13.50
C THR A 173 22.72 5.05 -13.38
N GLN A 174 22.09 4.51 -12.34
CA GLN A 174 20.71 4.82 -12.01
C GLN A 174 20.70 5.70 -10.76
N ARG A 175 20.13 6.90 -10.89
CA ARG A 175 19.94 7.82 -9.77
C ARG A 175 18.58 7.53 -9.16
N THR A 176 18.54 7.04 -7.92
CA THR A 176 17.32 7.00 -7.14
C THR A 176 17.06 8.39 -6.56
N LEU A 177 15.83 8.91 -6.68
CA LEU A 177 15.42 10.17 -6.07
C LEU A 177 15.26 9.99 -4.54
N ASP A 178 15.22 11.08 -3.79
CA ASP A 178 14.95 11.01 -2.34
C ASP A 178 13.49 10.61 -2.12
N ASN A 179 13.28 9.41 -1.59
CA ASN A 179 11.95 8.86 -1.39
C ASN A 179 11.18 9.57 -0.26
N ALA A 180 11.84 10.42 0.54
CA ALA A 180 11.20 11.08 1.68
C ALA A 180 10.07 12.02 1.25
N GLN A 181 10.10 12.51 0.01
CA GLN A 181 9.05 13.34 -0.58
C GLN A 181 7.76 12.57 -0.90
N LEU A 182 7.80 11.23 -0.81
CA LEU A 182 6.70 10.33 -1.15
C LEU A 182 5.83 9.92 0.05
N VAL A 183 6.25 10.23 1.28
CA VAL A 183 5.52 9.91 2.51
C VAL A 183 5.22 11.15 3.35
N PRO A 184 4.08 11.18 4.07
CA PRO A 184 3.84 12.18 5.08
C PRO A 184 4.95 12.10 6.15
N GLY A 185 5.61 13.22 6.43
CA GLY A 185 6.51 13.39 7.57
C GLY A 185 5.76 13.53 8.89
#